data_AF-A0A8C3QXB7-F1
#
_entry.id   AF-A0A8C3QXB7-F1
#
_cell.length_a   1.000
_cell.length_b   1.000
_cell.length_c   1.000
_cell.angle_alpha   90.00
_cell.angle_beta   90.00
_cell.angle_gamma   90.00
#
_symmetry.space_group_name_H-M   'P 1'
#
loop_
_entity.id
_entity.type
_entity.pdbx_description
1 polymer ?
#
loop_
_entity_poly.entity_id
_entity_poly.type
_entity_poly.pdbx_seq_one_letter_code
_entity_poly.pdbx_strand_id
1 'polypeptide(L)'
;MLFCCCYFRLEEIEKQLQEDIEREDNASDGENGGNASGDDLSEENRAFIKRYSVVTYVIPDKHPGEDLFDLSAAGKIFTQHNLDLRNFHFIPQNRVEYLLLNSSVTQQVFLVVNGVLSSAYRDTLCSIPILKWLFQMMSIHLDHCVSTKILERLMELTLKNSSISDEQFKPWIPSIADISAVFVNMGIGFRSLFPLQHLQPPFNEDDIFLEKQLRNHFPIDFQCLFVKLLMNIRDWDTKVPELCLAVSELSSDHHNLLWLVQLMPSWIARGREVRRRLSLVIIGKFLHKKHVEIPDDSDKQMSLLHHFLVCMKPSYLLKKMREMRKGQEHTDDEVHAELEHEVYYLIYVLLHLVSEASFLDVVNSSQRQHLLKLCRALDKHVKGDIREDARMFYRSKVRCKTWFFCFGLVLGWFLVFVMHVVPSSQPWKFWEFLMGLGVFFSCFFCLHQVFAWG
;
A
#
# COMPACT_ATOMS: atom_id res chain seq x y z
N MET A 1 -14.64 10.69 32.54
CA MET A 1 -14.38 11.74 33.57
C MET A 1 -12.92 11.78 34.07
N LEU A 2 -12.08 10.77 33.81
CA LEU A 2 -10.68 10.75 34.28
C LEU A 2 -9.68 11.49 33.38
N PHE A 3 -9.89 11.60 32.06
CA PHE A 3 -8.99 12.39 31.21
C PHE A 3 -9.20 13.90 31.29
N CYS A 4 -10.42 14.38 31.58
CA CYS A 4 -10.66 15.81 31.84
C CYS A 4 -10.17 16.23 33.24
N CYS A 5 -10.19 15.31 34.22
CA CYS A 5 -9.57 15.52 35.53
C CYS A 5 -8.03 15.53 35.45
N CYS A 6 -7.43 14.76 34.52
CA CYS A 6 -5.98 14.78 34.30
C CYS A 6 -5.53 16.05 33.58
N TYR A 7 -6.27 16.57 32.59
CA TYR A 7 -5.87 17.79 31.88
C TYR A 7 -5.91 19.04 32.78
N PHE A 8 -6.96 19.19 33.60
CA PHE A 8 -7.04 20.29 34.57
C PHE A 8 -6.02 20.16 35.72
N ARG A 9 -5.69 18.92 36.16
CA ARG A 9 -4.65 18.72 37.17
C ARG A 9 -3.23 18.95 36.64
N LEU A 10 -2.97 18.69 35.37
CA LEU A 10 -1.64 18.87 34.78
C LEU A 10 -1.25 20.35 34.70
N GLU A 11 -2.15 21.22 34.26
CA GLU A 11 -1.92 22.68 34.25
C GLU A 11 -1.75 23.26 35.68
N GLU A 12 -2.49 22.74 36.66
CA GLU A 12 -2.39 23.19 38.06
C GLU A 12 -1.11 22.70 38.75
N ILE A 13 -0.64 21.49 38.41
CA ILE A 13 0.63 20.93 38.88
C ILE A 13 1.83 21.62 38.22
N GLU A 14 1.76 21.92 36.92
CA GLU A 14 2.80 22.66 36.19
C GLU A 14 2.97 24.08 36.76
N LYS A 15 1.86 24.76 37.09
CA LYS A 15 1.92 26.07 37.74
C LYS A 15 2.50 26.02 39.15
N GLN A 16 2.18 24.99 39.94
CA GLN A 16 2.77 24.80 41.28
C GLN A 16 4.27 24.50 41.22
N LEU A 17 4.72 23.70 40.26
CA LEU A 17 6.13 23.42 40.02
C LEU A 17 6.90 24.68 39.60
N GLN A 18 6.31 25.52 38.74
CA GLN A 18 6.93 26.78 38.33
C GLN A 18 7.09 27.75 39.52
N GLU A 19 6.07 27.83 40.40
CA GLU A 19 6.10 28.67 41.61
C GLU A 19 7.11 28.19 42.66
N ASP A 20 7.38 26.88 42.74
CA ASP A 20 8.38 26.32 43.67
C ASP A 20 9.82 26.43 43.14
N ILE A 21 10.03 26.36 41.81
CA ILE A 21 11.34 26.63 41.19
C ILE A 21 11.74 28.11 41.39
N GLU A 22 10.80 29.05 41.23
CA GLU A 22 11.06 30.47 41.52
C GLU A 22 11.34 30.74 43.02
N ARG A 23 10.91 29.85 43.94
CA ARG A 23 11.26 29.94 45.36
C ARG A 23 12.65 29.40 45.68
N GLU A 24 13.12 28.38 44.96
CA GLU A 24 14.44 27.78 45.17
C GLU A 24 15.58 28.68 44.64
N ASP A 25 15.38 29.38 43.52
CA ASP A 25 16.37 30.29 42.95
C ASP A 25 16.63 31.55 43.81
N ASN A 26 15.70 31.89 44.71
CA ASN A 26 15.86 33.02 45.63
C ASN A 26 16.57 32.65 46.94
N ALA A 27 17.00 31.40 47.12
CA ALA A 27 17.50 30.88 48.39
C ALA A 27 18.96 30.38 48.42
N SER A 28 19.76 30.51 47.34
CA SER A 28 21.18 30.10 47.40
C SER A 28 22.17 31.18 46.94
N ASP A 29 22.84 31.70 47.98
CA ASP A 29 24.24 32.10 48.07
C ASP A 29 24.75 33.34 47.33
N GLY A 30 24.80 34.42 48.11
CA GLY A 30 25.93 35.32 48.05
C GLY A 30 27.19 34.61 48.56
N GLU A 31 28.13 34.32 47.67
CA GLU A 31 29.55 34.25 48.01
C GLU A 31 30.41 34.71 46.82
N ASN A 32 30.83 35.97 46.93
CA ASN A 32 32.08 36.60 46.50
C ASN A 32 32.90 35.94 45.36
N GLY A 33 32.87 36.58 44.19
CA GLY A 33 33.75 36.25 43.06
C GLY A 33 35.23 36.56 43.32
N GLY A 34 36.08 35.55 43.18
CA GLY A 34 37.53 35.66 43.10
C GLY A 34 38.05 35.07 41.79
N ASN A 35 38.58 35.94 40.93
CA ASN A 35 39.19 35.62 39.64
C ASN A 35 40.41 34.67 39.78
N ALA A 36 40.47 33.62 38.97
CA ALA A 36 41.73 33.08 38.46
C ALA A 36 41.51 32.43 37.09
N SER A 37 42.08 33.08 36.08
CA SER A 37 42.17 32.69 34.67
C SER A 37 42.60 31.23 34.48
N GLY A 38 41.81 30.48 33.72
CA GLY A 38 42.09 29.09 33.33
C GLY A 38 43.14 28.94 32.24
N ASP A 39 44.36 29.44 32.46
CA ASP A 39 45.43 29.39 31.45
C ASP A 39 46.75 28.77 31.93
N ASP A 40 46.74 27.97 33.01
CA ASP A 40 47.98 27.37 33.52
C ASP A 40 47.87 25.89 33.90
N LEU A 41 47.19 25.11 33.04
CA LEU A 41 47.25 23.65 33.12
C LEU A 41 48.15 23.10 32.02
N SER A 42 49.32 22.59 32.44
CA SER A 42 50.27 21.81 31.62
C SER A 42 49.54 20.81 30.71
N GLU A 43 50.06 20.63 29.50
CA GLU A 43 49.52 19.75 28.46
C GLU A 43 49.36 18.29 28.95
N GLU A 44 50.22 17.86 29.88
CA GLU A 44 50.11 16.56 30.55
C GLU A 44 48.88 16.46 31.46
N ASN A 45 48.53 17.55 32.17
CA ASN A 45 47.34 17.60 33.02
C ASN A 45 46.05 17.64 32.20
N ARG A 46 46.05 18.32 31.04
CA ARG A 46 44.93 18.26 30.08
C ARG A 46 44.76 16.85 29.50
N ALA A 47 45.87 16.19 29.12
CA ALA A 47 45.84 14.83 28.61
C ALA A 47 45.37 13.84 29.69
N PHE A 48 45.76 14.05 30.95
CA PHE A 48 45.31 13.23 32.08
C PHE A 48 43.81 13.42 32.35
N ILE A 49 43.31 14.65 32.43
CA ILE A 49 41.88 14.93 32.60
C ILE A 49 41.06 14.33 31.44
N LYS A 50 41.54 14.44 30.19
CA LYS A 50 40.86 13.88 29.01
C LYS A 50 40.90 12.35 28.98
N ARG A 51 41.91 11.73 29.60
CA ARG A 51 42.08 10.27 29.67
C ARG A 51 41.21 9.63 30.76
N TYR A 52 40.82 10.40 31.78
CA TYR A 52 39.98 9.95 32.89
C TYR A 52 38.63 10.67 32.98
N SER A 53 38.28 11.51 32.00
CA SER A 53 36.93 12.10 31.92
C SER A 53 35.94 10.99 31.56
N VAL A 54 35.25 10.47 32.57
CA VAL A 54 34.03 9.71 32.35
C VAL A 54 32.99 10.72 31.90
N VAL A 55 32.48 10.55 30.67
CA VAL A 55 31.28 11.25 30.21
C VAL A 55 30.21 10.94 31.23
N THR A 56 29.83 11.93 32.05
CA THR A 56 28.59 11.85 32.82
C THR A 56 27.49 11.79 31.77
N TYR A 57 27.03 10.58 31.46
CA TYR A 57 25.76 10.38 30.79
C TYR A 57 24.72 11.00 31.72
N VAL A 58 24.41 12.27 31.50
CA VAL A 58 23.13 12.83 31.89
C VAL A 58 22.13 11.96 31.15
N ILE A 59 21.47 11.04 31.87
CA ILE A 59 20.31 10.33 31.34
C ILE A 59 19.38 11.46 30.90
N PRO A 60 19.05 11.58 29.60
CA PRO A 60 18.09 12.58 29.17
C PRO A 60 16.80 12.37 29.98
N ASP A 61 16.18 13.45 30.49
CA ASP A 61 14.85 13.41 31.14
C ASP A 61 13.73 13.07 30.14
N LYS A 62 14.01 12.22 29.15
CA LYS A 62 13.05 11.69 28.21
C LYS A 62 12.46 10.44 28.82
N HIS A 63 11.19 10.50 29.19
CA HIS A 63 10.50 9.32 29.68
C HIS A 63 10.37 8.29 28.55
N PRO A 64 10.44 6.98 28.86
CA PRO A 64 10.34 5.93 27.86
C PRO A 64 9.01 6.05 27.10
N GLY A 65 9.09 6.29 25.79
CA GLY A 65 7.94 6.40 24.89
C GLY A 65 7.62 7.82 24.40
N GLU A 66 8.19 8.87 24.98
CA GLU A 66 7.95 10.26 24.55
C GLU A 66 8.44 10.55 23.12
N ASP A 67 9.58 9.98 22.73
CA ASP A 67 10.10 10.09 21.36
C ASP A 67 9.35 9.19 20.34
N LEU A 68 8.46 8.30 20.81
CA LEU A 68 7.79 7.31 19.95
C LEU A 68 6.45 7.80 19.41
N PHE A 69 5.68 8.53 20.23
CA PHE A 69 4.34 8.99 19.89
C PHE A 69 4.30 10.52 19.72
N ASP A 70 4.26 10.98 18.48
CA ASP A 70 4.03 12.40 18.20
C ASP A 70 2.55 12.74 18.40
N LEU A 71 2.24 13.37 19.55
CA LEU A 71 0.89 13.83 19.90
C LEU A 71 0.30 14.80 18.87
N SER A 72 1.15 15.53 18.13
CA SER A 72 0.69 16.42 17.06
C SER A 72 0.25 15.66 15.81
N ALA A 73 0.69 14.41 15.64
CA ALA A 73 0.30 13.51 14.56
C ALA A 73 -0.85 12.56 14.93
N ALA A 74 -1.15 12.42 16.22
CA ALA A 74 -2.23 11.57 16.70
C ALA A 74 -3.61 12.03 16.18
N GLY A 75 -4.45 11.07 15.75
CA GLY A 75 -5.82 11.32 15.29
C GLY A 75 -5.94 11.94 13.89
N LYS A 76 -4.84 12.11 13.14
CA LYS A 76 -4.86 12.66 11.77
C LYS A 76 -5.56 11.75 10.75
N ILE A 77 -5.50 10.42 10.96
CA ILE A 77 -6.08 9.43 10.03
C ILE A 77 -7.55 9.20 10.37
N PHE A 78 -7.87 9.00 11.65
CA PHE A 78 -9.23 8.84 12.15
C PHE A 78 -9.35 9.25 13.61
N THR A 79 -10.53 9.75 13.97
CA THR A 79 -10.93 10.24 15.29
C THR A 79 -12.23 9.56 15.72
N GLN A 80 -12.55 9.63 17.01
CA GLN A 80 -13.82 9.11 17.54
C GLN A 80 -15.08 9.71 16.87
N HIS A 81 -14.95 10.86 16.21
CA HIS A 81 -16.06 11.55 15.55
C HIS A 81 -16.18 11.23 14.06
N ASN A 82 -15.08 10.84 13.40
CA ASN A 82 -15.06 10.54 11.97
C ASN A 82 -14.99 9.04 11.65
N LEU A 83 -14.72 8.19 12.65
CA LEU A 83 -14.64 6.74 12.49
C LEU A 83 -16.04 6.11 12.44
N ASP A 84 -16.68 6.24 11.29
CA ASP A 84 -18.01 5.69 11.03
C ASP A 84 -17.96 4.25 10.50
N LEU A 85 -18.83 3.38 11.02
CA LEU A 85 -18.95 2.00 10.55
C LEU A 85 -19.34 1.92 9.07
N ARG A 86 -20.05 2.92 8.53
CA ARG A 86 -20.43 2.99 7.11
C ARG A 86 -19.23 2.97 6.17
N ASN A 87 -18.07 3.43 6.63
CA ASN A 87 -16.84 3.51 5.83
C ASN A 87 -16.14 2.15 5.68
N PHE A 88 -16.66 1.08 6.29
CA PHE A 88 -16.09 -0.26 6.25
C PHE A 88 -16.74 -1.18 5.19
N HIS A 89 -17.56 -0.62 4.28
CA HIS A 89 -18.26 -1.34 3.21
C HIS A 89 -19.05 -2.55 3.70
N PHE A 90 -19.66 -2.39 4.86
CA PHE A 90 -20.45 -3.41 5.52
C PHE A 90 -21.88 -3.42 4.97
N ILE A 91 -22.35 -4.59 4.49
CA ILE A 91 -23.73 -4.79 4.02
C ILE A 91 -24.54 -5.42 5.16
N PRO A 92 -25.60 -4.77 5.65
CA PRO A 92 -26.40 -5.29 6.74
C PRO A 92 -27.21 -6.50 6.28
N GLN A 93 -27.14 -7.58 7.04
CA GLN A 93 -27.89 -8.82 6.89
C GLN A 93 -28.98 -8.96 7.97
N ASN A 94 -28.80 -8.35 9.15
CA ASN A 94 -29.78 -8.38 10.23
C ASN A 94 -30.33 -7.00 10.60
N ARG A 95 -31.46 -6.97 11.34
CA ARG A 95 -32.12 -5.71 11.74
C ARG A 95 -31.24 -4.83 12.65
N VAL A 96 -30.37 -5.44 13.45
CA VAL A 96 -29.48 -4.71 14.36
C VAL A 96 -28.36 -4.03 13.60
N GLU A 97 -27.77 -4.71 12.62
CA GLU A 97 -26.80 -4.19 11.68
C GLU A 97 -27.38 -3.03 10.85
N TYR A 98 -28.64 -3.14 10.43
CA TYR A 98 -29.36 -2.06 9.75
C TYR A 98 -29.57 -0.85 10.68
N LEU A 99 -29.92 -1.07 11.94
CA LEU A 99 -30.03 0.00 12.94
C LEU A 99 -28.67 0.64 13.22
N LEU A 100 -27.61 -0.15 13.30
CA LEU A 100 -26.25 0.32 13.54
C LEU A 100 -25.75 1.20 12.40
N LEU A 101 -25.95 0.79 11.14
CA LEU A 101 -25.55 1.59 9.98
C LEU A 101 -26.35 2.90 9.82
N ASN A 102 -27.61 2.92 10.24
CA ASN A 102 -28.45 4.13 10.17
C ASN A 102 -28.30 5.06 11.39
N SER A 103 -27.54 4.63 12.40
CA SER A 103 -27.26 5.41 13.59
C SER A 103 -26.10 6.39 13.37
N SER A 104 -26.10 7.51 14.09
CA SER A 104 -24.94 8.43 14.12
C SER A 104 -23.72 7.76 14.76
N VAL A 105 -22.50 8.27 14.52
CA VAL A 105 -21.26 7.72 15.10
C VAL A 105 -21.35 7.58 16.63
N THR A 106 -21.88 8.58 17.32
CA THR A 106 -22.09 8.53 18.78
C THR A 106 -23.08 7.44 19.18
N GLN A 107 -24.16 7.27 18.41
CA GLN A 107 -25.16 6.22 18.65
C GLN A 107 -24.60 4.83 18.35
N GLN A 108 -23.75 4.67 17.32
CA GLN A 108 -23.07 3.42 17.02
C GLN A 108 -22.23 2.96 18.22
N VAL A 109 -21.41 3.85 18.78
CA VAL A 109 -20.62 3.58 19.99
C VAL A 109 -21.52 3.25 21.17
N PHE A 110 -22.60 4.01 21.38
CA PHE A 110 -23.56 3.76 22.45
C PHE A 110 -24.19 2.36 22.36
N LEU A 111 -24.62 1.94 21.17
CA LEU A 111 -25.23 0.61 20.96
C LEU A 111 -24.24 -0.53 21.28
N VAL A 112 -22.98 -0.36 20.94
CA VAL A 112 -21.91 -1.33 21.24
C VAL A 112 -21.66 -1.43 22.74
N VAL A 113 -21.50 -0.29 23.41
CA VAL A 113 -21.26 -0.20 24.85
C VAL A 113 -22.39 -0.86 25.65
N ASN A 114 -23.64 -0.71 25.19
CA ASN A 114 -24.81 -1.31 25.81
C ASN A 114 -25.03 -2.79 25.45
N GLY A 115 -24.13 -3.42 24.68
CA GLY A 115 -24.18 -4.85 24.40
C GLY A 115 -25.22 -5.27 23.35
N VAL A 116 -25.71 -4.32 22.54
CA VAL A 116 -26.66 -4.61 21.45
C VAL A 116 -26.02 -5.49 20.37
N LEU A 117 -24.71 -5.39 20.17
CA LEU A 117 -23.98 -6.31 19.29
C LEU A 117 -23.92 -7.74 19.85
N SER A 118 -23.72 -7.89 21.16
CA SER A 118 -23.67 -9.21 21.81
C SER A 118 -25.00 -9.95 21.74
N SER A 119 -26.12 -9.22 21.69
CA SER A 119 -27.44 -9.82 21.48
C SER A 119 -27.71 -10.15 20.01
N ALA A 120 -27.24 -9.33 19.06
CA ALA A 120 -27.39 -9.57 17.62
C ALA A 120 -26.59 -10.79 17.13
N TYR A 121 -25.37 -10.94 17.63
CA TYR A 121 -24.45 -12.03 17.27
C TYR A 121 -24.44 -13.15 18.31
N ARG A 122 -25.60 -13.42 18.92
CA ARG A 122 -25.74 -14.55 19.84
C ARG A 122 -25.59 -15.89 19.11
N ASP A 123 -26.27 -16.00 17.98
CA ASP A 123 -26.38 -17.24 17.19
C ASP A 123 -25.88 -17.06 15.75
N THR A 124 -25.20 -15.94 15.46
CA THR A 124 -24.70 -15.60 14.12
C THR A 124 -23.26 -15.09 14.19
N LEU A 125 -22.50 -15.33 13.12
CA LEU A 125 -21.10 -14.89 13.01
C LEU A 125 -21.03 -13.38 12.80
N CYS A 126 -20.24 -12.70 13.64
CA CYS A 126 -19.97 -11.28 13.49
C CYS A 126 -19.07 -11.02 12.27
N SER A 127 -19.43 -10.03 11.47
CA SER A 127 -18.69 -9.68 10.26
C SER A 127 -17.33 -9.04 10.58
N ILE A 128 -16.31 -9.36 9.78
CA ILE A 128 -14.95 -8.79 9.90
C ILE A 128 -14.95 -7.24 9.91
N PRO A 129 -15.75 -6.54 9.08
CA PRO A 129 -15.84 -5.07 9.12
C PRO A 129 -16.14 -4.48 10.50
N ILE A 130 -17.02 -5.13 11.28
CA ILE A 130 -17.40 -4.67 12.61
C ILE A 130 -16.26 -4.90 13.59
N LEU A 131 -15.59 -6.04 13.53
CA LEU A 131 -14.43 -6.34 14.38
C LEU A 131 -13.28 -5.35 14.11
N LYS A 132 -13.02 -5.01 12.84
CA LYS A 132 -12.05 -3.98 12.44
C LYS A 132 -12.42 -2.60 12.96
N TRP A 133 -13.69 -2.22 12.86
CA TRP A 133 -14.18 -0.94 13.37
C TRP A 133 -14.06 -0.86 14.90
N LEU A 134 -14.43 -1.92 15.63
CA LEU A 134 -14.26 -2.01 17.08
C LEU A 134 -12.79 -1.87 17.50
N PHE A 135 -11.89 -2.55 16.80
CA PHE A 135 -10.44 -2.49 17.04
C PHE A 135 -9.87 -1.08 16.85
N GLN A 136 -10.36 -0.33 15.85
CA GLN A 136 -9.95 1.06 15.65
C GLN A 136 -10.60 2.01 16.65
N MET A 137 -11.88 1.82 16.98
CA MET A 137 -12.62 2.69 17.91
C MET A 137 -12.09 2.57 19.34
N MET A 138 -11.75 1.36 19.81
CA MET A 138 -11.16 1.20 21.15
C MET A 138 -9.82 1.94 21.29
N SER A 139 -9.07 2.08 20.20
CA SER A 139 -7.72 2.66 20.20
C SER A 139 -7.70 4.20 20.27
N ILE A 140 -8.83 4.86 19.99
CA ILE A 140 -8.93 6.34 19.87
C ILE A 140 -9.95 6.96 20.83
N HIS A 141 -10.80 6.16 21.48
CA HIS A 141 -11.89 6.70 22.29
C HIS A 141 -11.35 7.36 23.58
N LEU A 142 -11.73 8.61 23.82
CA LEU A 142 -11.18 9.41 24.93
C LEU A 142 -11.62 8.92 26.32
N ASP A 143 -12.75 8.23 26.40
CA ASP A 143 -13.21 7.60 27.65
C ASP A 143 -12.68 6.16 27.76
N HIS A 144 -11.79 5.94 28.74
CA HIS A 144 -11.24 4.62 29.07
C HIS A 144 -12.34 3.58 29.37
N CYS A 145 -13.39 3.94 30.11
CA CYS A 145 -14.45 3.00 30.44
C CYS A 145 -15.17 2.51 29.16
N VAL A 146 -15.38 3.41 28.21
CA VAL A 146 -15.96 3.07 26.90
C VAL A 146 -14.98 2.24 26.08
N SER A 147 -13.70 2.61 26.00
CA SER A 147 -12.67 1.84 25.30
C SER A 147 -12.55 0.40 25.82
N THR A 148 -12.52 0.21 27.14
CA THR A 148 -12.50 -1.11 27.77
C THR A 148 -13.74 -1.91 27.41
N LYS A 149 -14.93 -1.29 27.47
CA LYS A 149 -16.17 -1.97 27.08
C LYS A 149 -16.17 -2.36 25.59
N ILE A 150 -15.62 -1.53 24.71
CA ILE A 150 -15.47 -1.87 23.28
C ILE A 150 -14.50 -3.05 23.12
N LEU A 151 -13.38 -3.07 23.83
CA LEU A 151 -12.41 -4.17 23.83
C LEU A 151 -13.05 -5.48 24.35
N GLU A 152 -13.77 -5.43 25.47
CA GLU A 152 -14.51 -6.58 26.02
C GLU A 152 -15.48 -7.15 24.98
N ARG A 153 -16.21 -6.28 24.26
CA ARG A 153 -17.12 -6.69 23.18
C ARG A 153 -16.37 -7.28 21.99
N LEU A 154 -15.25 -6.70 21.59
CA LEU A 154 -14.41 -7.23 20.53
C LEU A 154 -13.91 -8.64 20.87
N MET A 155 -13.43 -8.85 22.10
CA MET A 155 -13.00 -10.15 22.59
C MET A 155 -14.15 -11.15 22.63
N GLU A 156 -15.29 -10.75 23.18
CA GLU A 156 -16.51 -11.59 23.24
C GLU A 156 -16.93 -12.08 21.85
N LEU A 157 -17.02 -11.17 20.88
CA LEU A 157 -17.44 -11.48 19.50
C LEU A 157 -16.40 -12.35 18.78
N THR A 158 -15.11 -12.08 18.98
CA THR A 158 -14.03 -12.85 18.34
C THR A 158 -13.98 -14.29 18.87
N LEU A 159 -14.15 -14.48 20.17
CA LEU A 159 -14.20 -15.81 20.80
C LEU A 159 -15.45 -16.58 20.39
N LYS A 160 -16.63 -15.93 20.37
CA LYS A 160 -17.88 -16.57 19.91
C LYS A 160 -17.83 -17.02 18.46
N ASN A 161 -17.26 -16.19 17.57
CA ASN A 161 -17.06 -16.57 16.18
C ASN A 161 -16.24 -17.86 16.03
N SER A 162 -15.29 -18.11 16.93
CA SER A 162 -14.50 -19.34 16.92
C SER A 162 -15.24 -20.56 17.48
N SER A 163 -16.19 -20.37 18.40
CA SER A 163 -16.95 -21.48 19.01
C SER A 163 -18.14 -21.96 18.17
N ILE A 164 -18.68 -21.12 17.28
CA ILE A 164 -19.86 -21.44 16.45
C ILE A 164 -19.48 -22.28 15.21
N SER A 165 -18.20 -22.27 14.80
CA SER A 165 -17.72 -22.95 13.60
C SER A 165 -16.89 -24.19 13.96
N ASP A 166 -17.32 -25.38 13.51
CA ASP A 166 -16.55 -26.63 13.64
C ASP A 166 -15.21 -26.56 12.87
N GLU A 167 -14.11 -26.81 13.59
CA GLU A 167 -12.72 -27.14 13.20
C GLU A 167 -11.97 -26.36 12.09
N GLN A 168 -12.59 -25.45 11.33
CA GLN A 168 -11.93 -24.78 10.18
C GLN A 168 -11.75 -23.25 10.27
N PHE A 169 -12.32 -22.56 11.27
CA PHE A 169 -12.19 -21.11 11.36
C PHE A 169 -11.36 -20.66 12.57
N LYS A 170 -10.24 -20.00 12.27
CA LYS A 170 -9.38 -19.33 13.27
C LYS A 170 -10.06 -18.03 13.74
N PRO A 171 -9.88 -17.63 15.01
CA PRO A 171 -10.37 -16.33 15.50
C PRO A 171 -9.84 -15.20 14.60
N TRP A 172 -10.65 -14.16 14.39
CA TRP A 172 -10.19 -13.01 13.63
C TRP A 172 -9.00 -12.35 14.34
N ILE A 173 -7.92 -12.13 13.59
CA ILE A 173 -6.71 -11.46 14.06
C ILE A 173 -6.51 -10.22 13.19
N PRO A 174 -6.23 -9.04 13.78
CA PRO A 174 -5.87 -7.85 13.02
C PRO A 174 -4.66 -8.11 12.11
N SER A 175 -4.72 -7.67 10.87
CA SER A 175 -3.57 -7.77 9.96
C SER A 175 -2.48 -6.76 10.35
N ILE A 176 -1.25 -6.94 9.84
CA ILE A 176 -0.16 -5.98 10.04
C ILE A 176 -0.57 -4.57 9.57
N ALA A 177 -1.38 -4.46 8.51
CA ALA A 177 -1.92 -3.19 8.05
C ALA A 177 -2.90 -2.57 9.06
N ASP A 178 -3.79 -3.38 9.64
CA ASP A 178 -4.74 -2.91 10.66
C ASP A 178 -4.01 -2.41 11.91
N ILE A 179 -2.95 -3.13 12.33
CA ILE A 179 -2.09 -2.76 13.47
C ILE A 179 -1.30 -1.48 13.17
N SER A 180 -0.68 -1.41 12.00
CA SER A 180 0.10 -0.24 11.56
C SER A 180 -0.76 1.02 11.50
N ALA A 181 -1.98 0.91 10.98
CA ALA A 181 -2.90 2.04 10.90
C ALA A 181 -3.26 2.62 12.27
N VAL A 182 -3.41 1.77 13.30
CA VAL A 182 -3.65 2.23 14.68
C VAL A 182 -2.42 2.94 15.24
N PHE A 183 -1.23 2.34 15.12
CA PHE A 183 -0.01 2.93 15.65
C PHE A 183 0.38 4.23 14.96
N VAL A 184 0.25 4.31 13.64
CA VAL A 184 0.49 5.57 12.90
C VAL A 184 -0.54 6.62 13.31
N ASN A 185 -1.81 6.23 13.49
CA ASN A 185 -2.83 7.16 14.00
C ASN A 185 -2.64 7.56 15.47
N MET A 186 -1.83 6.83 16.24
CA MET A 186 -1.38 7.22 17.59
C MET A 186 -0.17 8.16 17.57
N GLY A 187 0.38 8.47 16.40
CA GLY A 187 1.51 9.38 16.24
C GLY A 187 2.87 8.69 16.05
N ILE A 188 2.91 7.36 15.82
CA ILE A 188 4.17 6.69 15.49
C ILE A 188 4.51 6.93 14.02
N GLY A 189 5.73 7.41 13.73
CA GLY A 189 6.22 7.50 12.36
C GLY A 189 6.32 6.13 11.69
N PHE A 190 5.82 5.99 10.45
CA PHE A 190 5.77 4.70 9.75
C PHE A 190 7.15 4.02 9.63
N ARG A 191 8.20 4.81 9.42
CA ARG A 191 9.60 4.32 9.35
C ARG A 191 10.10 3.76 10.69
N SER A 192 9.60 4.27 11.80
CA SER A 192 9.93 3.79 13.15
C SER A 192 9.23 2.47 13.46
N LEU A 193 8.05 2.23 12.86
CA LEU A 193 7.32 0.96 13.00
C LEU A 193 8.00 -0.19 12.23
N PHE A 194 8.65 0.12 11.10
CA PHE A 194 9.37 -0.84 10.27
C PHE A 194 10.81 -0.36 9.97
N PRO A 195 11.71 -0.41 10.98
CA PRO A 195 13.06 0.14 10.87
C PRO A 195 13.95 -0.65 9.89
N LEU A 196 13.62 -1.93 9.66
CA LEU A 196 14.37 -2.82 8.78
C LEU A 196 13.81 -2.73 7.36
N GLN A 197 14.57 -2.11 6.45
CA GLN A 197 14.18 -1.92 5.04
C GLN A 197 13.79 -3.22 4.31
N HIS A 198 14.34 -4.36 4.73
CA HIS A 198 14.08 -5.67 4.13
C HIS A 198 12.83 -6.38 4.70
N LEU A 199 12.26 -5.90 5.81
CA LEU A 199 11.02 -6.41 6.42
C LEU A 199 9.87 -5.41 6.31
N GLN A 200 10.01 -4.36 5.49
CA GLN A 200 8.93 -3.41 5.28
C GLN A 200 7.75 -4.09 4.57
N PRO A 201 6.52 -3.82 5.02
CA PRO A 201 5.34 -4.36 4.36
C PRO A 201 5.21 -3.78 2.94
N PRO A 202 4.38 -4.40 2.07
CA PRO A 202 4.21 -3.95 0.68
C PRO A 202 3.42 -2.63 0.54
N PHE A 203 3.13 -1.93 1.63
CA PHE A 203 2.37 -0.68 1.70
C PHE A 203 3.14 0.38 2.50
N ASN A 204 2.88 1.66 2.26
CA ASN A 204 3.49 2.80 2.95
C ASN A 204 2.46 3.63 3.76
N GLU A 205 2.91 4.74 4.34
CA GLU A 205 2.05 5.65 5.11
C GLU A 205 0.96 6.29 4.24
N ASP A 206 1.31 6.67 3.01
CA ASP A 206 0.36 7.22 2.04
C ASP A 206 -0.72 6.21 1.67
N ASP A 207 -0.39 4.92 1.55
CA ASP A 207 -1.35 3.85 1.29
C ASP A 207 -2.35 3.73 2.44
N ILE A 208 -1.91 3.82 3.70
CA ILE A 208 -2.80 3.84 4.88
C ILE A 208 -3.72 5.07 4.85
N PHE A 209 -3.17 6.23 4.51
CA PHE A 209 -3.91 7.48 4.43
C PHE A 209 -4.91 7.50 3.26
N LEU A 210 -4.49 7.03 2.07
CA LEU A 210 -5.28 6.89 0.85
C LEU A 210 -6.41 5.90 1.05
N GLU A 211 -6.14 4.72 1.62
CA GLU A 211 -7.17 3.72 1.90
C GLU A 211 -8.24 4.27 2.86
N LYS A 212 -7.89 5.24 3.73
CA LYS A 212 -8.82 5.90 4.66
C LYS A 212 -9.52 7.13 4.06
N GLN A 213 -8.83 7.97 3.30
CA GLN A 213 -9.41 9.11 2.57
C GLN A 213 -10.39 8.65 1.49
N LEU A 214 -10.04 7.62 0.71
CA LEU A 214 -10.93 7.02 -0.28
C LEU A 214 -12.16 6.40 0.38
N ARG A 215 -12.00 5.75 1.55
CA ARG A 215 -13.13 5.19 2.34
C ARG A 215 -14.05 6.23 2.93
N ASN A 216 -13.52 7.39 3.35
CA ASN A 216 -14.31 8.45 3.96
C ASN A 216 -15.03 9.36 2.95
N HIS A 217 -14.63 9.35 1.66
CA HIS A 217 -15.18 10.27 0.68
C HIS A 217 -15.83 9.63 -0.57
N PHE A 218 -15.23 8.68 -1.29
CA PHE A 218 -15.77 8.33 -2.63
C PHE A 218 -15.18 7.05 -3.28
N PRO A 219 -15.79 5.85 -3.10
CA PRO A 219 -15.56 4.77 -4.08
C PRO A 219 -16.82 4.24 -4.77
N ILE A 220 -17.90 3.96 -4.02
CA ILE A 220 -19.10 3.32 -4.59
C ILE A 220 -19.81 4.28 -5.53
N ASP A 221 -19.96 5.55 -5.14
CA ASP A 221 -20.63 6.56 -5.98
C ASP A 221 -19.82 6.90 -7.23
N PHE A 222 -18.48 6.94 -7.16
CA PHE A 222 -17.64 7.21 -8.33
C PHE A 222 -17.62 6.05 -9.32
N GLN A 223 -17.52 4.80 -8.85
CA GLN A 223 -17.57 3.65 -9.76
C GLN A 223 -18.96 3.50 -10.39
N CYS A 224 -20.04 3.74 -9.65
CA CYS A 224 -21.39 3.80 -10.20
C CYS A 224 -21.56 4.97 -11.19
N LEU A 225 -20.97 6.13 -10.92
CA LEU A 225 -20.97 7.28 -11.82
C LEU A 225 -20.23 6.95 -13.12
N PHE A 226 -19.02 6.36 -13.06
CA PHE A 226 -18.28 5.93 -14.24
C PHE A 226 -19.08 4.91 -15.05
N VAL A 227 -19.72 3.93 -14.40
CA VAL A 227 -20.57 2.96 -15.11
C VAL A 227 -21.71 3.69 -15.83
N LYS A 228 -22.43 4.59 -15.16
CA LYS A 228 -23.53 5.36 -15.77
C LYS A 228 -23.04 6.27 -16.90
N LEU A 229 -21.92 6.95 -16.72
CA LEU A 229 -21.32 7.82 -17.74
C LEU A 229 -20.91 7.02 -18.97
N LEU A 230 -20.15 5.94 -18.78
CA LEU A 230 -19.68 5.08 -19.87
C LEU A 230 -20.85 4.44 -20.62
N MET A 231 -21.91 4.02 -19.94
CA MET A 231 -23.11 3.45 -20.58
C MET A 231 -23.93 4.48 -21.37
N ASN A 232 -23.91 5.75 -20.96
CA ASN A 232 -24.72 6.80 -21.59
C ASN A 232 -24.07 7.48 -22.80
N ILE A 233 -22.80 7.19 -23.10
CA ILE A 233 -22.16 7.66 -24.32
C ILE A 233 -22.82 6.98 -25.53
N ARG A 234 -23.42 7.77 -26.43
CA ARG A 234 -24.11 7.27 -27.63
C ARG A 234 -23.11 6.89 -28.72
N ASP A 235 -22.27 7.84 -29.13
CA ASP A 235 -21.28 7.68 -30.20
C ASP A 235 -19.97 7.08 -29.66
N TRP A 236 -20.06 5.87 -29.11
CA TRP A 236 -18.97 5.20 -28.39
C TRP A 236 -17.68 5.10 -29.22
N ASP A 237 -17.78 4.61 -30.46
CA ASP A 237 -16.61 4.36 -31.30
C ASP A 237 -15.81 5.64 -31.61
N THR A 238 -16.49 6.79 -31.68
CA THR A 238 -15.84 8.10 -31.88
C THR A 238 -15.34 8.71 -30.57
N LYS A 239 -16.08 8.53 -29.48
CA LYS A 239 -15.78 9.18 -28.19
C LYS A 239 -14.74 8.47 -27.34
N VAL A 240 -14.56 7.16 -27.48
CA VAL A 240 -13.55 6.44 -26.71
C VAL A 240 -12.12 6.87 -27.04
N PRO A 241 -11.70 7.00 -28.31
CA PRO A 241 -10.38 7.52 -28.63
C PRO A 241 -10.14 8.91 -28.03
N GLU A 242 -11.11 9.84 -28.18
CA GLU A 242 -11.04 11.19 -27.59
C GLU A 242 -10.89 11.12 -26.06
N LEU A 243 -11.69 10.29 -25.39
CA LEU A 243 -11.64 10.10 -23.95
C LEU A 243 -10.28 9.57 -23.49
N CYS A 244 -9.76 8.52 -24.15
CA CYS A 244 -8.48 7.92 -23.78
C CYS A 244 -7.32 8.92 -23.95
N LEU A 245 -7.35 9.74 -25.01
CA LEU A 245 -6.37 10.81 -25.20
C LEU A 245 -6.49 11.88 -24.10
N ALA A 246 -7.70 12.37 -23.82
CA ALA A 246 -7.93 13.38 -22.78
C ALA A 246 -7.45 12.89 -21.40
N VAL A 247 -7.79 11.64 -21.04
CA VAL A 247 -7.37 11.04 -19.76
C VAL A 247 -5.85 10.86 -19.71
N SER A 248 -5.21 10.49 -20.81
CA SER A 248 -3.74 10.37 -20.84
C SER A 248 -3.01 11.70 -20.66
N GLU A 249 -3.66 12.82 -20.91
CA GLU A 249 -3.10 14.17 -20.75
C GLU A 249 -3.33 14.78 -19.36
N LEU A 250 -4.10 14.12 -18.48
CA LEU A 250 -4.35 14.61 -17.12
C LEU A 250 -3.10 14.61 -16.22
N SER A 251 -2.10 13.78 -16.53
CA SER A 251 -0.86 13.72 -15.78
C SER A 251 0.33 13.37 -16.68
N SER A 252 1.51 13.85 -16.31
CA SER A 252 2.79 13.40 -16.86
C SER A 252 3.39 12.22 -16.08
N ASP A 253 2.87 11.94 -14.88
CA ASP A 253 3.38 10.88 -14.02
C ASP A 253 2.78 9.52 -14.38
N HIS A 254 3.66 8.52 -14.53
CA HIS A 254 3.29 7.16 -14.93
C HIS A 254 2.42 6.41 -13.90
N HIS A 255 2.57 6.68 -12.61
CA HIS A 255 1.82 6.02 -11.54
C HIS A 255 0.40 6.56 -11.50
N ASN A 256 0.24 7.88 -11.57
CA ASN A 256 -1.07 8.52 -11.66
C ASN A 256 -1.87 8.06 -12.89
N LEU A 257 -1.21 7.94 -14.04
CA LEU A 257 -1.85 7.44 -15.26
C LEU A 257 -2.25 5.95 -15.14
N LEU A 258 -1.43 5.12 -14.51
CA LEU A 258 -1.81 3.73 -14.21
C LEU A 258 -3.00 3.66 -13.25
N TRP A 259 -3.03 4.52 -12.24
CA TRP A 259 -4.14 4.61 -11.29
C TRP A 259 -5.45 4.97 -11.99
N LEU A 260 -5.43 5.91 -12.93
CA LEU A 260 -6.60 6.28 -13.75
C LEU A 260 -7.12 5.10 -14.59
N VAL A 261 -6.23 4.26 -15.13
CA VAL A 261 -6.62 3.01 -15.81
C VAL A 261 -7.30 2.05 -14.83
N GLN A 262 -6.70 1.84 -13.66
CA GLN A 262 -7.23 0.92 -12.65
C GLN A 262 -8.56 1.38 -12.04
N LEU A 263 -8.82 2.69 -12.06
CA LEU A 263 -10.08 3.28 -11.62
C LEU A 263 -11.26 2.96 -12.54
N MET A 264 -11.01 2.77 -13.85
CA MET A 264 -12.05 2.39 -14.81
C MET A 264 -12.66 1.02 -14.41
N PRO A 265 -13.96 0.77 -14.57
CA PRO A 265 -14.56 -0.51 -14.14
C PRO A 265 -14.17 -1.68 -15.07
N SER A 266 -13.70 -2.80 -14.52
CA SER A 266 -13.32 -4.01 -15.29
C SER A 266 -14.49 -4.98 -15.55
N TRP A 267 -15.57 -4.89 -14.79
CA TRP A 267 -16.69 -5.84 -14.92
C TRP A 267 -17.67 -5.49 -16.05
N ILE A 268 -17.58 -4.29 -16.64
CA ILE A 268 -18.38 -3.89 -17.82
C ILE A 268 -17.54 -3.86 -19.10
N ALA A 269 -18.13 -4.26 -20.24
CA ALA A 269 -17.43 -4.32 -21.53
C ALA A 269 -16.82 -2.97 -21.95
N ARG A 270 -17.59 -1.88 -21.86
CA ARG A 270 -17.10 -0.52 -22.16
C ARG A 270 -15.93 -0.10 -21.27
N GLY A 271 -15.97 -0.43 -19.99
CA GLY A 271 -14.87 -0.12 -19.06
C GLY A 271 -13.60 -0.91 -19.35
N ARG A 272 -13.72 -2.20 -19.73
CA ARG A 272 -12.59 -2.99 -20.23
C ARG A 272 -12.00 -2.44 -21.51
N GLU A 273 -12.85 -1.97 -22.43
CA GLU A 273 -12.37 -1.33 -23.65
C GLU A 273 -11.60 -0.03 -23.36
N VAL A 274 -12.10 0.81 -22.45
CA VAL A 274 -11.36 2.02 -22.01
C VAL A 274 -10.04 1.63 -21.39
N ARG A 275 -10.01 0.67 -20.45
CA ARG A 275 -8.75 0.19 -19.85
C ARG A 275 -7.74 -0.22 -20.91
N ARG A 276 -8.17 -1.08 -21.84
CA ARG A 276 -7.33 -1.59 -22.93
C ARG A 276 -6.78 -0.47 -23.81
N ARG A 277 -7.66 0.39 -24.35
CA ARG A 277 -7.26 1.48 -25.27
C ARG A 277 -6.43 2.54 -24.55
N LEU A 278 -6.83 2.95 -23.35
CA LEU A 278 -6.09 3.93 -22.53
C LEU A 278 -4.70 3.41 -22.18
N SER A 279 -4.56 2.12 -21.82
CA SER A 279 -3.24 1.52 -21.60
C SER A 279 -2.36 1.61 -22.84
N LEU A 280 -2.88 1.35 -24.04
CA LEU A 280 -2.12 1.49 -25.28
C LEU A 280 -1.69 2.94 -25.54
N VAL A 281 -2.57 3.92 -25.29
CA VAL A 281 -2.25 5.35 -25.40
C VAL A 281 -1.12 5.72 -24.44
N ILE A 282 -1.21 5.32 -23.17
CA ILE A 282 -0.22 5.65 -22.13
C ILE A 282 1.12 4.97 -22.43
N ILE A 283 1.13 3.69 -22.84
CA ILE A 283 2.35 3.00 -23.27
C ILE A 283 2.97 3.74 -24.46
N GLY A 284 2.14 4.12 -25.44
CA GLY A 284 2.56 4.93 -26.59
C GLY A 284 3.22 6.24 -26.16
N LYS A 285 2.61 6.98 -25.23
CA LYS A 285 3.09 8.25 -24.68
C LYS A 285 4.48 8.15 -24.05
N PHE A 286 4.74 7.09 -23.26
CA PHE A 286 6.05 6.93 -22.61
C PHE A 286 7.12 6.35 -23.55
N LEU A 287 6.73 5.48 -24.49
CA LEU A 287 7.68 4.83 -25.40
C LEU A 287 8.00 5.67 -26.65
N HIS A 288 7.07 6.49 -27.13
CA HIS A 288 7.20 7.30 -28.35
C HIS A 288 7.06 8.80 -28.06
N LYS A 289 7.84 9.63 -28.78
CA LYS A 289 7.76 11.10 -28.65
C LYS A 289 6.59 11.73 -29.43
N LYS A 290 5.90 10.95 -30.28
CA LYS A 290 4.78 11.41 -31.12
C LYS A 290 3.53 10.63 -30.74
N HIS A 291 2.37 11.27 -30.80
CA HIS A 291 1.08 10.61 -30.58
C HIS A 291 0.96 9.40 -31.53
N VAL A 292 0.67 8.25 -30.94
CA VAL A 292 0.42 7.00 -31.69
C VAL A 292 -1.09 6.84 -31.81
N GLU A 293 -1.59 6.82 -33.04
CA GLU A 293 -2.98 6.48 -33.30
C GLU A 293 -3.23 5.01 -32.96
N ILE A 294 -4.21 4.76 -32.10
CA ILE A 294 -4.58 3.40 -31.68
C ILE A 294 -5.63 2.87 -32.65
N PRO A 295 -5.37 1.75 -33.37
CA PRO A 295 -6.33 1.17 -34.29
C PRO A 295 -7.60 0.71 -33.56
N ASP A 296 -8.77 0.73 -34.23
CA ASP A 296 -10.00 0.16 -33.65
C ASP A 296 -10.00 -1.37 -33.64
N ASP A 297 -9.31 -1.98 -34.60
CA ASP A 297 -9.23 -3.43 -34.73
C ASP A 297 -8.34 -4.06 -33.64
N SER A 298 -8.88 -5.08 -32.97
CA SER A 298 -8.22 -5.74 -31.85
C SER A 298 -6.92 -6.45 -32.24
N ASP A 299 -6.84 -7.04 -33.43
CA ASP A 299 -5.63 -7.75 -33.86
C ASP A 299 -4.51 -6.78 -34.24
N LYS A 300 -4.87 -5.63 -34.82
CA LYS A 300 -3.94 -4.50 -35.04
C LYS A 300 -3.48 -3.89 -33.71
N GLN A 301 -4.35 -3.75 -32.71
CA GLN A 301 -3.96 -3.31 -31.36
C GLN A 301 -2.94 -4.27 -30.71
N MET A 302 -3.15 -5.58 -30.83
CA MET A 302 -2.22 -6.59 -30.31
C MET A 302 -0.86 -6.57 -31.04
N SER A 303 -0.88 -6.33 -32.35
CA SER A 303 0.33 -6.15 -33.16
C SER A 303 1.10 -4.90 -32.74
N LEU A 304 0.39 -3.80 -32.44
CA LEU A 304 0.97 -2.57 -31.91
C LEU A 304 1.59 -2.79 -30.52
N LEU A 305 0.89 -3.51 -29.64
CA LEU A 305 1.41 -3.86 -28.32
C LEU A 305 2.71 -4.67 -28.42
N HIS A 306 2.79 -5.62 -29.36
CA HIS A 306 4.03 -6.35 -29.63
C HIS A 306 5.17 -5.42 -30.06
N HIS A 307 4.90 -4.40 -30.87
CA HIS A 307 5.90 -3.39 -31.23
C HIS A 307 6.39 -2.60 -30.00
N PHE A 308 5.46 -2.21 -29.11
CA PHE A 308 5.79 -1.53 -27.86
C PHE A 308 6.70 -2.35 -26.95
N LEU A 309 6.49 -3.67 -26.82
CA LEU A 309 7.34 -4.52 -26.00
C LEU A 309 8.81 -4.52 -26.43
N VAL A 310 9.10 -4.34 -27.72
CA VAL A 310 10.48 -4.23 -28.22
C VAL A 310 11.15 -2.96 -27.69
N CYS A 311 10.38 -1.89 -27.52
CA CYS A 311 10.84 -0.60 -26.98
C CYS A 311 10.88 -0.56 -25.45
N MET A 312 10.34 -1.56 -24.75
CA MET A 312 10.36 -1.65 -23.27
C MET A 312 11.67 -2.21 -22.71
N LYS A 313 12.65 -2.53 -23.56
CA LYS A 313 13.96 -3.05 -23.11
C LYS A 313 14.60 -2.09 -22.10
N PRO A 314 14.95 -2.54 -20.87
CA PRO A 314 15.67 -1.75 -19.89
C PRO A 314 16.88 -1.00 -20.47
N SER A 315 17.76 -1.68 -21.19
CA SER A 315 18.96 -1.12 -21.82
C SER A 315 18.64 -0.01 -22.84
N TYR A 316 17.56 -0.18 -23.62
CA TYR A 316 17.12 0.83 -24.59
C TYR A 316 16.55 2.06 -23.90
N LEU A 317 15.68 1.87 -22.89
CA LEU A 317 15.08 2.98 -22.14
C LEU A 317 16.13 3.75 -21.33
N LEU A 318 17.07 3.06 -20.68
CA LEU A 318 18.22 3.67 -20.01
C LEU A 318 19.03 4.53 -20.97
N LYS A 319 19.36 4.00 -22.16
CA LYS A 319 20.10 4.74 -23.18
C LYS A 319 19.31 5.97 -23.64
N LYS A 320 18.02 5.81 -23.95
CA LYS A 320 17.14 6.88 -24.42
C LYS A 320 16.98 8.00 -23.37
N MET A 321 16.74 7.66 -22.10
CA MET A 321 16.59 8.64 -21.03
C MET A 321 17.90 9.34 -20.70
N ARG A 322 19.04 8.62 -20.79
CA ARG A 322 20.37 9.23 -20.68
C ARG A 322 20.62 10.23 -21.79
N GLU A 323 20.29 9.90 -23.03
CA GLU A 323 20.40 10.82 -24.17
C GLU A 323 19.50 12.06 -24.04
N MET A 324 18.32 11.92 -23.41
CA MET A 324 17.45 13.07 -23.09
C MET A 324 18.00 13.97 -21.99
N ARG A 325 18.77 13.41 -21.03
CA ARG A 325 19.40 14.16 -19.92
C ARG A 325 20.77 14.74 -20.25
N LYS A 326 21.37 14.44 -21.42
CA LYS A 326 22.70 14.93 -21.86
C LYS A 326 22.82 16.46 -22.06
N GLY A 327 21.81 17.25 -21.67
CA GLY A 327 21.92 18.70 -21.53
C GLY A 327 22.44 19.19 -20.18
N GLN A 328 22.64 18.30 -19.19
CA GLN A 328 23.19 18.60 -17.87
C GLN A 328 24.41 17.71 -17.61
N GLU A 329 25.59 18.31 -17.70
CA GLU A 329 26.88 17.66 -17.40
C GLU A 329 27.03 17.47 -15.89
N HIS A 330 26.76 16.27 -15.38
CA HIS A 330 27.40 15.77 -14.15
C HIS A 330 27.55 14.24 -14.24
N THR A 331 28.81 13.80 -14.27
CA THR A 331 29.22 12.40 -14.09
C THR A 331 29.30 12.11 -12.60
N ASP A 332 28.20 11.67 -12.01
CA ASP A 332 28.18 11.07 -10.67
C ASP A 332 27.53 9.68 -10.74
N ASP A 333 28.17 8.70 -10.10
CA ASP A 333 27.69 7.31 -10.05
C ASP A 333 26.33 7.18 -9.35
N GLU A 334 26.00 8.12 -8.46
CA GLU A 334 24.72 8.20 -7.74
C GLU A 334 23.56 8.60 -8.68
N VAL A 335 23.78 9.56 -9.58
CA VAL A 335 22.82 9.97 -10.63
C VAL A 335 22.53 8.83 -11.61
N HIS A 336 23.52 7.95 -11.83
CA HIS A 336 23.33 6.76 -12.65
C HIS A 336 22.45 5.71 -11.99
N ALA A 337 22.54 5.52 -10.67
CA ALA A 337 21.70 4.58 -9.92
C ALA A 337 20.25 5.07 -9.80
N GLU A 338 20.03 6.37 -9.60
CA GLU A 338 18.70 6.98 -9.57
C GLU A 338 17.98 6.90 -10.92
N LEU A 339 18.67 7.26 -12.01
CA LEU A 339 18.14 7.13 -13.36
C LEU A 339 17.79 5.67 -13.69
N GLU A 340 18.61 4.74 -13.21
CA GLU A 340 18.30 3.33 -13.38
C GLU A 340 17.03 2.92 -12.62
N HIS A 341 16.91 3.33 -11.35
CA HIS A 341 15.72 3.08 -10.55
C HIS A 341 14.45 3.59 -11.23
N GLU A 342 14.46 4.84 -11.74
CA GLU A 342 13.34 5.43 -12.48
C GLU A 342 12.94 4.59 -13.71
N VAL A 343 13.91 4.11 -14.49
CA VAL A 343 13.61 3.29 -15.68
C VAL A 343 12.96 1.97 -15.29
N TYR A 344 13.46 1.30 -14.25
CA TYR A 344 12.87 0.04 -13.80
C TYR A 344 11.47 0.24 -13.20
N TYR A 345 11.24 1.36 -12.52
CA TYR A 345 9.91 1.71 -12.03
C TYR A 345 8.94 2.01 -13.18
N LEU A 346 9.38 2.74 -14.21
CA LEU A 346 8.62 2.94 -15.45
C LEU A 346 8.29 1.59 -16.11
N ILE A 347 9.25 0.68 -16.24
CA ILE A 347 9.02 -0.64 -16.83
C ILE A 347 8.01 -1.44 -16.01
N TYR A 348 8.08 -1.37 -14.68
CA TYR A 348 7.11 -1.99 -13.80
C TYR A 348 5.68 -1.49 -14.08
N VAL A 349 5.51 -0.17 -14.22
CA VAL A 349 4.22 0.43 -14.60
C VAL A 349 3.78 -0.01 -16.00
N LEU A 350 4.68 0.02 -16.97
CA LEU A 350 4.40 -0.41 -18.34
C LEU A 350 3.97 -1.88 -18.41
N LEU A 351 4.53 -2.76 -17.58
CA LEU A 351 4.10 -4.16 -17.49
C LEU A 351 2.65 -4.31 -16.97
N HIS A 352 2.22 -3.46 -16.04
CA HIS A 352 0.81 -3.43 -15.63
C HIS A 352 -0.09 -2.93 -16.75
N LEU A 353 0.32 -1.90 -17.48
CA LEU A 353 -0.43 -1.39 -18.63
C LEU A 353 -0.50 -2.43 -19.76
N VAL A 354 0.58 -3.17 -20.02
CA VAL A 354 0.60 -4.30 -20.97
C VAL A 354 -0.43 -5.35 -20.55
N SER A 355 -0.54 -5.61 -19.25
CA SER A 355 -1.52 -6.56 -18.72
C SER A 355 -2.94 -6.13 -19.03
N GLU A 356 -3.30 -4.88 -18.73
CA GLU A 356 -4.63 -4.33 -19.04
C GLU A 356 -4.88 -4.24 -20.56
N ALA A 357 -3.87 -3.87 -21.35
CA ALA A 357 -3.95 -3.81 -22.82
C ALA A 357 -4.11 -5.20 -23.49
N SER A 358 -3.65 -6.26 -22.83
CA SER A 358 -3.73 -7.63 -23.34
C SER A 358 -4.98 -8.38 -22.88
N PHE A 359 -5.83 -7.76 -22.06
CA PHE A 359 -7.04 -8.39 -21.54
C PHE A 359 -8.07 -8.61 -22.66
N LEU A 360 -8.56 -9.85 -22.78
CA LEU A 360 -9.52 -10.27 -23.81
C LEU A 360 -10.70 -10.99 -23.17
N ASP A 361 -11.92 -10.61 -23.55
CA ASP A 361 -13.18 -11.19 -23.02
C ASP A 361 -13.43 -12.62 -23.52
N VAL A 362 -13.04 -12.91 -24.76
CA VAL A 362 -13.17 -14.23 -25.40
C VAL A 362 -11.90 -14.47 -26.19
N VAL A 363 -11.23 -15.61 -25.98
CA VAL A 363 -9.93 -15.92 -26.60
C VAL A 363 -10.07 -16.89 -27.77
N ASN A 364 -10.11 -16.34 -28.99
CA ASN A 364 -10.13 -17.12 -30.23
C ASN A 364 -8.72 -17.61 -30.65
N SER A 365 -8.61 -18.41 -31.71
CA SER A 365 -7.34 -19.00 -32.17
C SER A 365 -6.30 -17.98 -32.63
N SER A 366 -6.69 -16.88 -33.29
CA SER A 366 -5.76 -15.82 -33.71
C SER A 366 -5.21 -15.02 -32.53
N GLN A 367 -6.07 -14.69 -31.55
CA GLN A 367 -5.69 -14.00 -30.32
C GLN A 367 -4.75 -14.81 -29.44
N ARG A 368 -4.88 -16.15 -29.42
CA ARG A 368 -3.91 -17.04 -28.74
C ARG A 368 -2.51 -16.88 -29.31
N GLN A 369 -2.39 -16.80 -30.63
CA GLN A 369 -1.09 -16.60 -31.27
C GLN A 369 -0.51 -15.23 -30.90
N HIS A 370 -1.35 -14.20 -30.79
CA HIS A 370 -0.90 -12.88 -30.31
C HIS A 370 -0.38 -12.93 -28.87
N LEU A 371 -1.10 -13.56 -27.93
CA LEU A 371 -0.66 -13.69 -26.54
C LEU A 371 0.65 -14.48 -26.42
N LEU A 372 0.81 -15.58 -27.14
CA LEU A 372 2.07 -16.34 -27.16
C LEU A 372 3.23 -15.51 -27.71
N LYS A 373 3.00 -14.72 -28.76
CA LYS A 373 3.99 -13.78 -29.29
C LYS A 373 4.36 -12.72 -28.24
N LEU A 374 3.39 -12.18 -27.49
CA LEU A 374 3.66 -11.22 -26.41
C LEU A 374 4.48 -11.84 -25.28
N CYS A 375 4.16 -13.06 -24.82
CA CYS A 375 4.96 -13.74 -23.79
C CYS A 375 6.41 -13.95 -24.24
N ARG A 376 6.62 -14.38 -25.50
CA ARG A 376 7.97 -14.52 -26.07
C ARG A 376 8.70 -13.20 -26.17
N ALA A 377 8.00 -12.12 -26.56
CA ALA A 377 8.58 -10.78 -26.63
C ALA A 377 8.97 -10.25 -25.24
N LEU A 378 8.13 -10.44 -24.22
CA LEU A 378 8.42 -10.07 -22.84
C LEU A 378 9.62 -10.84 -22.28
N ASP A 379 9.69 -12.15 -22.52
CA ASP A 379 10.81 -12.97 -22.06
C ASP A 379 12.12 -12.53 -22.75
N LYS A 380 12.07 -12.28 -24.07
CA LYS A 380 13.24 -11.88 -24.86
C LYS A 380 13.71 -10.45 -24.60
N HIS A 381 12.80 -9.50 -24.41
CA HIS A 381 13.11 -8.07 -24.43
C HIS A 381 13.08 -7.42 -23.05
N VAL A 382 12.26 -7.90 -22.12
CA VAL A 382 12.23 -7.38 -20.76
C VAL A 382 13.06 -8.29 -19.87
N LYS A 383 12.61 -9.53 -19.62
CA LYS A 383 13.28 -10.44 -18.69
C LYS A 383 14.72 -10.79 -19.09
N GLY A 384 14.96 -11.06 -20.37
CA GLY A 384 16.28 -11.41 -20.90
C GLY A 384 17.31 -10.26 -20.85
N ASP A 385 16.86 -9.02 -20.69
CA ASP A 385 17.72 -7.84 -20.62
C ASP A 385 18.05 -7.43 -19.16
N ILE A 386 17.32 -8.00 -18.18
CA ILE A 386 17.53 -7.75 -16.76
C ILE A 386 18.67 -8.62 -16.26
N ARG A 387 19.77 -7.98 -15.82
CA ARG A 387 20.86 -8.62 -15.09
C ARG A 387 20.49 -8.71 -13.60
N GLU A 388 20.48 -9.93 -13.07
CA GLU A 388 20.24 -10.17 -11.65
C GLU A 388 21.43 -9.68 -10.82
N ASP A 389 21.14 -8.94 -9.75
CA ASP A 389 22.10 -8.49 -8.76
C ASP A 389 21.41 -8.53 -7.40
N ALA A 390 22.05 -9.18 -6.42
CA ALA A 390 21.50 -9.36 -5.07
C ALA A 390 21.26 -8.03 -4.33
N ARG A 391 21.91 -6.94 -4.76
CA ARG A 391 21.73 -5.60 -4.17
C ARG A 391 20.62 -4.79 -4.84
N MET A 392 20.08 -5.23 -5.97
CA MET A 392 19.16 -4.45 -6.79
C MET A 392 17.77 -5.11 -6.88
N PHE A 393 17.08 -5.16 -5.74
CA PHE A 393 15.76 -5.80 -5.58
C PHE A 393 14.69 -5.32 -6.57
N TYR A 394 14.75 -4.07 -7.02
CA TYR A 394 13.81 -3.53 -8.01
C TYR A 394 13.91 -4.25 -9.37
N ARG A 395 15.11 -4.70 -9.78
CA ARG A 395 15.31 -5.49 -11.00
C ARG A 395 14.62 -6.85 -10.88
N SER A 396 14.75 -7.49 -9.72
CA SER A 396 14.08 -8.76 -9.40
C SER A 396 12.55 -8.60 -9.39
N LYS A 397 12.02 -7.49 -8.86
CA LYS A 397 10.57 -7.21 -8.84
C LYS A 397 9.98 -7.13 -10.26
N VAL A 398 10.66 -6.45 -11.19
CA VAL A 398 10.24 -6.36 -12.60
C VAL A 398 10.31 -7.72 -13.29
N ARG A 399 11.37 -8.49 -13.04
CA ARG A 399 11.55 -9.84 -13.59
C ARG A 399 10.48 -10.81 -13.09
N CYS A 400 10.19 -10.80 -11.79
CA CYS A 400 9.10 -11.58 -11.20
C CYS A 400 7.74 -11.17 -11.76
N LYS A 401 7.44 -9.87 -11.87
CA LYS A 401 6.17 -9.40 -12.45
C LYS A 401 5.99 -9.86 -13.90
N THR A 402 7.04 -9.81 -14.70
CA THR A 402 7.05 -10.34 -16.08
C THR A 402 6.73 -11.84 -16.09
N TRP A 403 7.32 -12.60 -15.16
CA TRP A 403 7.07 -14.03 -15.03
C TRP A 403 5.65 -14.35 -14.59
N PHE A 404 5.11 -13.65 -13.58
CA PHE A 404 3.72 -13.80 -13.13
C PHE A 404 2.71 -13.46 -14.23
N PHE A 405 2.99 -12.46 -15.06
CA PHE A 405 2.15 -12.15 -16.22
C PHE A 405 2.14 -13.30 -17.23
N CYS A 406 3.31 -13.79 -17.63
CA CYS A 406 3.42 -14.94 -18.54
C CYS A 406 2.75 -16.19 -17.95
N PHE A 407 2.93 -16.45 -16.66
CA PHE A 407 2.31 -17.57 -15.96
C PHE A 407 0.79 -17.42 -15.86
N GLY A 408 0.29 -16.23 -15.51
CA GLY A 408 -1.14 -15.93 -15.43
C GLY A 408 -1.86 -16.07 -16.76
N LEU A 409 -1.24 -15.66 -17.86
CA LEU A 409 -1.76 -15.89 -19.22
C LEU A 409 -1.84 -17.39 -19.57
N VAL A 410 -0.86 -18.18 -19.13
CA VAL A 410 -0.81 -19.63 -19.36
C VAL A 410 -1.77 -20.40 -18.42
N LEU A 411 -1.96 -19.94 -17.18
CA LEU A 411 -2.87 -20.56 -16.22
C LEU A 411 -4.34 -20.22 -16.51
N GLY A 412 -4.63 -18.98 -16.93
CA GLY A 412 -5.95 -18.60 -17.45
C GLY A 412 -6.34 -19.40 -18.69
N TRP A 413 -5.36 -19.71 -19.56
CA TRP A 413 -5.53 -20.64 -20.68
C TRP A 413 -5.87 -22.06 -20.22
N PHE A 414 -5.19 -22.57 -19.17
CA PHE A 414 -5.43 -23.91 -18.65
C PHE A 414 -6.81 -24.06 -18.01
N LEU A 415 -7.28 -23.07 -17.24
CA LEU A 415 -8.63 -23.11 -16.65
C LEU A 415 -9.71 -23.14 -17.73
N VAL A 416 -9.59 -22.33 -18.79
CA VAL A 416 -10.54 -22.34 -19.92
C VAL A 416 -10.47 -23.65 -20.73
N PHE A 417 -9.26 -24.21 -20.91
CA PHE A 417 -9.04 -25.47 -21.64
C PHE A 417 -9.50 -26.71 -20.86
N VAL A 418 -9.22 -26.80 -19.56
CA VAL A 418 -9.69 -27.88 -18.68
C VAL A 418 -11.21 -27.88 -18.59
N MET A 419 -11.85 -26.70 -18.54
CA MET A 419 -13.30 -26.62 -18.53
C MET A 419 -13.98 -26.98 -19.86
N HIS A 420 -13.26 -26.95 -21.00
CA HIS A 420 -13.86 -27.18 -22.33
C HIS A 420 -13.39 -28.45 -23.06
N VAL A 421 -12.25 -29.07 -22.70
CA VAL A 421 -11.60 -30.07 -23.57
C VAL A 421 -11.07 -31.33 -22.86
N VAL A 422 -10.89 -31.35 -21.53
CA VAL A 422 -10.23 -32.49 -20.86
C VAL A 422 -11.26 -33.38 -20.16
N PRO A 423 -11.53 -34.61 -20.65
CA PRO A 423 -12.19 -35.63 -19.85
C PRO A 423 -11.30 -35.95 -18.66
N SER A 424 -11.91 -36.19 -17.50
CA SER A 424 -11.33 -36.41 -16.17
C SER A 424 -10.34 -37.59 -16.01
N SER A 425 -9.75 -38.11 -17.09
CA SER A 425 -9.05 -39.40 -17.13
C SER A 425 -7.54 -39.38 -17.42
N GLN A 426 -6.87 -38.22 -17.58
CA GLN A 426 -5.43 -38.17 -17.93
C GLN A 426 -4.62 -37.04 -17.23
N PRO A 427 -4.40 -37.11 -15.90
CA PRO A 427 -3.65 -36.10 -15.13
C PRO A 427 -2.12 -36.12 -15.31
N TRP A 428 -1.53 -37.11 -16.00
CA TRP A 428 -0.08 -37.24 -16.17
C TRP A 428 0.49 -36.36 -17.29
N LYS A 429 -0.30 -36.07 -18.32
CA LYS A 429 0.08 -35.15 -19.41
C LYS A 429 0.24 -33.70 -18.92
N PHE A 430 -0.38 -33.36 -17.79
CA PHE A 430 -0.18 -32.10 -17.06
C PHE A 430 1.25 -31.96 -16.53
N TRP A 431 1.82 -33.03 -15.97
CA TRP A 431 3.19 -33.02 -15.44
C TRP A 431 4.24 -33.00 -16.55
N GLU A 432 4.04 -33.72 -17.65
CA GLU A 432 4.96 -33.65 -18.81
C GLU A 432 4.97 -32.28 -19.49
N PHE A 433 3.81 -31.61 -19.61
CA PHE A 433 3.73 -30.26 -20.18
C PHE A 433 4.36 -29.19 -19.28
N LEU A 434 4.16 -29.29 -17.95
CA LEU A 434 4.80 -28.39 -16.98
C LEU A 434 6.32 -28.60 -16.89
N MET A 435 6.78 -29.85 -16.99
CA MET A 435 8.20 -30.19 -17.00
C MET A 435 8.87 -29.79 -18.32
N GLY A 436 8.18 -29.92 -19.46
CA GLY A 436 8.67 -29.51 -20.78
C GLY A 436 8.80 -27.99 -20.97
N LEU A 437 8.11 -27.18 -20.15
CA LEU A 437 8.24 -25.73 -20.15
C LEU A 437 9.47 -25.22 -19.38
N GLY A 438 10.18 -26.06 -18.62
CA GLY A 438 11.40 -25.65 -17.89
C GLY A 438 11.18 -24.54 -16.85
N VAL A 439 9.92 -24.28 -16.47
CA VAL A 439 9.48 -23.10 -15.71
C VAL A 439 9.40 -23.36 -14.19
N PHE A 440 9.46 -24.62 -13.74
CA PHE A 440 9.27 -24.96 -12.33
C PHE A 440 10.52 -24.84 -11.44
N PHE A 441 11.73 -25.06 -11.98
CA PHE A 441 12.92 -25.18 -11.12
C PHE A 441 13.43 -23.84 -10.54
N SER A 442 13.36 -22.73 -11.29
CA SER A 442 13.80 -21.43 -10.75
C SER A 442 12.81 -20.84 -9.73
N CYS A 443 11.54 -21.20 -9.79
CA CYS A 443 10.54 -20.67 -8.88
C CYS A 443 10.64 -21.31 -7.49
N PHE A 444 11.04 -22.58 -7.40
CA PHE A 444 11.27 -23.23 -6.10
C PHE A 444 12.49 -22.63 -5.38
N PHE A 445 13.57 -22.32 -6.11
CA PHE A 445 14.74 -21.66 -5.51
C PHE A 445 14.48 -20.21 -5.11
N CYS A 446 13.70 -19.46 -5.91
CA CYS A 446 13.38 -18.07 -5.63
C CYS A 446 12.32 -17.94 -4.50
N LEU A 447 11.30 -18.80 -4.47
CA LEU A 447 10.39 -18.87 -3.31
C LEU A 447 11.14 -19.38 -2.07
N HIS A 448 12.01 -20.38 -2.18
CA HIS A 448 12.76 -20.88 -1.02
C HIS A 448 13.78 -19.85 -0.50
N GLN A 449 14.34 -18.98 -1.33
CA GLN A 449 15.15 -17.85 -0.85
C GLN A 449 14.31 -16.74 -0.20
N VAL A 450 13.07 -16.54 -0.65
CA VAL A 450 12.14 -15.55 -0.06
C VAL A 450 11.49 -16.08 1.23
N PHE A 451 11.26 -17.38 1.35
CA PHE A 451 10.66 -18.00 2.54
C PHE A 451 11.66 -18.56 3.55
N ALA A 452 12.93 -18.83 3.19
CA ALA A 452 13.93 -19.33 4.16
C ALA A 452 14.62 -18.21 4.98
N TRP A 453 14.24 -16.95 4.79
CA TRP A 453 14.69 -15.80 5.58
C TRP A 453 13.50 -14.95 6.07
N GLY A 454 12.41 -15.63 6.43
CA GLY A 454 11.25 -15.05 7.12
C GLY A 454 10.99 -15.75 8.44
#